data_AF-A0A151RXG0-F1
#
_entry.id   AF-A0A151RXG0-F1
#
_cell.length_a   1.000
_cell.length_b   1.000
_cell.length_c   1.000
_cell.angle_alpha   90.00
_cell.angle_beta   90.00
_cell.angle_gamma   90.00
#
_symmetry.space_group_name_H-M   'P 1'
#
loop_
_entity.id
_entity.type
_entity.pdbx_description
1 polymer ?
#
loop_
_entity_poly.entity_id
_entity_poly.type
_entity_poly.pdbx_seq_one_letter_code
_entity_poly.pdbx_strand_id
1 'polypeptide(L)'
;MITRSKSGIFKPRVLIVETEPSTVTLALQDLKWFNAMKEEYLALTRNQTWDLVPLPPHRKAIGSKWIFKLKYKPDGTISQHKARLVARGFSQQEGLDYTETFSLVIKPVTIRIILSIALTKGWPIRQIDVNNAFLNGTLKEDIYIYETT
;
A
#
# COMPACT_ATOMS: atom_id res chain seq x y z
N MET A 1 -6.84 -15.62 23.55
CA MET A 1 -6.08 -15.18 22.36
C MET A 1 -5.07 -16.26 22.01
N ILE A 2 -5.26 -16.98 20.91
CA ILE A 2 -4.34 -18.06 20.49
C ILE A 2 -3.39 -17.47 19.45
N THR A 3 -2.08 -17.53 19.71
CA THR A 3 -1.06 -17.03 18.78
C THR A 3 -0.75 -18.09 17.72
N ARG A 4 -0.33 -17.63 16.53
CA ARG A 4 -0.07 -18.49 15.36
C ARG A 4 0.95 -19.60 15.61
N SER A 5 1.86 -19.44 16.58
CA SER A 5 2.83 -20.48 16.93
C SER A 5 2.22 -21.62 17.76
N LYS A 6 1.15 -21.36 18.53
CA LYS A 6 0.47 -22.39 19.34
C LYS A 6 -0.39 -23.35 18.50
N SER A 7 -0.66 -23.02 17.23
CA SER A 7 -1.46 -23.82 16.30
C SER A 7 -0.63 -24.64 15.29
N GLY A 8 0.68 -24.82 15.53
CA GLY A 8 1.51 -25.70 14.68
C GLY A 8 1.66 -25.26 13.22
N ILE A 9 1.36 -23.99 12.90
CA ILE A 9 1.45 -23.46 11.54
C ILE A 9 2.93 -23.23 11.21
N PHE A 10 3.59 -24.28 10.76
CA PHE A 10 4.88 -24.21 10.09
C PHE A 10 4.63 -23.71 8.66
N LYS A 11 5.37 -22.71 8.18
CA LYS A 11 5.32 -22.33 6.76
C LYS A 11 6.19 -23.32 5.98
N PRO A 12 5.63 -24.27 5.22
CA PRO A 12 6.45 -24.98 4.24
C PRO A 12 7.00 -23.94 3.24
N ARG A 13 8.31 -23.99 2.95
CA ARG A 13 8.86 -23.31 1.78
C ARG A 13 8.39 -24.08 0.55
N VAL A 14 7.15 -23.83 0.12
CA VAL A 14 6.69 -24.28 -1.18
C VAL A 14 7.37 -23.41 -2.22
N LEU A 15 8.29 -24.00 -2.98
CA LEU A 15 9.00 -23.34 -4.09
C LEU A 15 8.02 -23.19 -5.26
N ILE A 16 7.18 -22.16 -5.23
CA ILE A 16 6.40 -21.76 -6.40
C ILE A 16 7.29 -20.91 -7.29
N VAL A 17 7.44 -21.33 -8.56
CA VAL A 17 8.34 -20.77 -9.58
C VAL A 17 7.77 -19.52 -10.26
N GLU A 18 6.58 -19.05 -9.86
CA GLU A 18 5.99 -17.83 -10.42
C GLU A 18 6.78 -16.61 -9.92
N THR A 19 7.42 -15.90 -10.85
CA THR A 19 8.31 -14.78 -10.56
C THR A 19 7.55 -13.45 -10.61
N GLU A 20 7.93 -12.54 -9.73
CA GLU A 20 7.44 -11.16 -9.76
C GLU A 20 8.09 -10.43 -10.96
N PRO A 21 7.30 -9.74 -11.82
CA PRO A 21 7.86 -9.04 -12.95
C PRO A 21 8.72 -7.86 -12.47
N SER A 22 9.87 -7.69 -13.10
CA SER A 22 10.80 -6.60 -12.79
C SER A 22 10.48 -5.29 -13.52
N THR A 23 9.75 -5.38 -14.63
CA THR A 23 9.38 -4.26 -15.49
C THR A 23 7.89 -4.26 -15.79
N VAL A 24 7.35 -3.07 -16.11
CA VAL A 24 5.96 -2.90 -16.54
C VAL A 24 5.69 -3.69 -17.82
N THR A 25 6.63 -3.70 -18.75
CA THR A 25 6.49 -4.43 -20.02
C THR A 25 6.26 -5.92 -19.82
N LEU A 26 6.96 -6.56 -18.88
CA LEU A 26 6.75 -7.96 -18.53
C LEU A 26 5.42 -8.17 -17.80
N ALA A 27 5.05 -7.25 -16.92
CA ALA A 27 3.78 -7.31 -16.20
C ALA A 27 2.56 -7.21 -17.15
N LEU A 28 2.64 -6.37 -18.18
CA LEU A 28 1.56 -6.19 -19.17
C LEU A 28 1.33 -7.42 -20.05
N GLN A 29 2.32 -8.30 -20.19
CA GLN A 29 2.21 -9.54 -20.97
C GLN A 29 1.43 -10.64 -20.23
N ASP A 30 1.32 -10.55 -18.90
CA ASP A 30 0.57 -11.49 -18.07
C ASP A 30 -0.77 -10.88 -17.65
N LEU A 31 -1.86 -11.56 -18.01
CA LEU A 31 -3.21 -11.10 -17.71
C LEU A 31 -3.46 -10.90 -16.20
N LYS A 32 -2.84 -11.70 -15.33
CA LYS A 32 -2.99 -11.57 -13.87
C LYS A 32 -2.38 -10.28 -13.37
N TRP A 33 -1.18 -9.95 -13.85
CA TRP A 33 -0.48 -8.71 -13.48
C TRP A 33 -1.14 -7.48 -14.11
N PHE A 34 -1.57 -7.56 -15.36
CA PHE A 34 -2.37 -6.52 -16.02
C PHE A 34 -3.65 -6.20 -15.23
N ASN A 35 -4.40 -7.23 -14.81
CA ASN A 35 -5.61 -7.04 -14.02
C ASN A 35 -5.29 -6.39 -12.66
N ALA A 36 -4.22 -6.82 -11.99
CA ALA A 36 -3.78 -6.21 -10.73
C ALA A 36 -3.41 -4.72 -10.88
N MET A 37 -2.73 -4.35 -11.98
CA MET A 37 -2.44 -2.95 -12.28
C MET A 37 -3.71 -2.15 -12.54
N LYS A 38 -4.63 -2.72 -13.32
CA LYS A 38 -5.92 -2.09 -13.64
C LYS A 38 -6.76 -1.86 -12.37
N GLU A 39 -6.80 -2.83 -11.45
CA GLU A 39 -7.51 -2.68 -10.18
C GLU A 39 -6.94 -1.54 -9.33
N GLU A 40 -5.62 -1.43 -9.22
CA GLU A 40 -4.96 -0.33 -8.50
C GLU A 40 -5.27 1.02 -9.14
N TYR A 41 -5.11 1.13 -10.47
CA TYR A 41 -5.40 2.36 -11.21
C TYR A 41 -6.86 2.80 -11.02
N LEU A 42 -7.81 1.88 -11.18
CA LEU A 42 -9.24 2.15 -10.97
C LEU A 42 -9.57 2.50 -9.50
N ALA A 43 -8.83 1.95 -8.53
CA ALA A 43 -8.99 2.34 -7.14
C ALA A 43 -8.54 3.79 -6.91
N LEU A 44 -7.38 4.18 -7.45
CA LEU A 44 -6.88 5.56 -7.38
C LEU A 44 -7.83 6.55 -8.07
N THR A 45 -8.34 6.22 -9.26
CA THR A 45 -9.32 7.05 -9.98
C THR A 45 -10.63 7.20 -9.19
N ARG A 46 -11.17 6.10 -8.64
CA ARG A 46 -12.42 6.15 -7.85
C ARG A 46 -12.27 6.97 -6.57
N ASN A 47 -11.09 6.92 -5.97
CA ASN A 47 -10.78 7.69 -4.76
C ASN A 47 -10.40 9.15 -5.07
N GLN A 48 -10.36 9.56 -6.34
CA GLN A 48 -10.00 10.91 -6.79
C GLN A 48 -8.68 11.39 -6.15
N THR A 49 -7.67 10.52 -6.09
CA THR A 49 -6.41 10.82 -5.38
C THR A 49 -5.51 11.80 -6.11
N TRP A 50 -5.79 12.10 -7.38
CA TRP A 50 -4.93 12.86 -8.29
C TRP A 50 -5.71 13.32 -9.53
N ASP A 51 -5.24 14.40 -10.14
CA ASP A 51 -5.74 14.93 -11.41
C ASP A 51 -4.62 14.94 -12.46
N LEU A 52 -5.00 14.65 -13.71
CA LEU A 52 -4.07 14.76 -14.84
C LEU A 52 -3.95 16.23 -15.25
N VAL A 53 -2.77 16.82 -15.00
CA VAL A 53 -2.49 18.24 -15.27
C VAL A 53 -1.16 18.42 -15.99
N PRO A 54 -1.01 19.46 -16.84
CA PRO A 54 0.31 19.85 -17.34
C PRO A 54 1.20 20.30 -16.17
N LEU A 55 2.48 19.98 -16.23
CA LEU A 55 3.44 20.41 -15.21
C LEU A 55 3.58 21.94 -15.22
N PRO A 56 3.29 22.65 -14.12
CA PRO A 56 3.44 24.09 -14.08
C PRO A 56 4.91 24.53 -14.22
N PRO A 57 5.18 25.73 -14.74
CA PRO A 57 6.54 26.26 -14.77
C PRO A 57 7.11 26.34 -13.34
N HIS A 58 8.41 26.09 -13.21
CA HIS A 58 9.14 26.09 -11.94
C HIS A 58 8.73 25.01 -10.91
N ARG A 59 7.93 24.01 -11.31
CA ARG A 59 7.67 22.82 -10.50
C ARG A 59 8.48 21.63 -11.00
N LYS A 60 8.87 20.74 -10.09
CA LYS A 60 9.58 19.50 -10.39
C LYS A 60 8.65 18.32 -10.18
N ALA A 61 8.45 17.53 -11.23
CA ALA A 61 7.69 16.29 -11.11
C ALA A 61 8.57 15.16 -10.56
N ILE A 62 7.96 14.30 -9.76
CA ILE A 62 8.60 13.12 -9.17
C ILE A 62 8.22 11.90 -9.99
N GLY A 63 9.20 11.04 -10.29
CA GLY A 63 8.91 9.81 -11.01
C GLY A 63 8.07 8.85 -10.17
N SER A 64 7.18 8.10 -10.79
CA SER A 64 6.52 6.95 -10.15
C SER A 64 7.17 5.63 -10.55
N LYS A 65 6.74 4.55 -9.90
CA LYS A 65 7.12 3.18 -10.24
C LYS A 65 6.02 2.20 -9.86
N TRP A 66 5.79 1.21 -10.71
CA TRP A 66 4.99 0.05 -10.39
C TRP A 66 5.78 -0.96 -9.55
N ILE A 67 5.17 -1.40 -8.44
CA ILE A 67 5.70 -2.44 -7.56
C ILE A 67 4.79 -3.66 -7.64
N PHE A 68 5.38 -4.80 -7.97
CA PHE A 68 4.68 -6.08 -8.08
C PHE A 68 5.02 -6.98 -6.90
N LYS A 69 4.02 -7.64 -6.35
CA LYS A 69 4.20 -8.57 -5.24
C LYS A 69 3.23 -9.73 -5.29
N LEU A 70 3.74 -10.95 -5.12
CA LEU A 70 2.90 -12.11 -4.89
C LEU A 70 2.52 -12.20 -3.42
N LYS A 71 1.23 -12.39 -3.16
CA LYS A 71 0.71 -12.72 -1.84
C LYS A 71 0.42 -14.22 -1.81
N TYR A 72 0.78 -14.85 -0.69
CA TYR A 72 0.65 -16.29 -0.50
C TYR A 72 -0.27 -16.58 0.69
N LYS A 73 -1.08 -17.62 0.54
CA LYS A 73 -1.87 -18.22 1.62
C LYS A 73 -0.95 -18.97 2.61
N PRO A 74 -1.45 -19.33 3.80
CA PRO A 74 -0.68 -20.11 4.77
C PRO A 74 -0.21 -21.47 4.24
N ASP A 75 -0.96 -22.07 3.31
CA ASP A 75 -0.64 -23.32 2.63
C ASP A 75 0.46 -23.19 1.56
N GLY A 76 0.94 -21.97 1.31
CA GLY A 76 1.97 -21.67 0.31
C GLY A 76 1.44 -21.38 -1.09
N THR A 77 0.14 -21.54 -1.36
CA THR A 77 -0.46 -21.21 -2.66
C THR A 77 -0.58 -19.69 -2.86
N ILE A 78 -0.59 -19.24 -4.11
CA ILE A 78 -0.76 -17.81 -4.41
C ILE A 78 -2.19 -17.39 -4.04
N SER A 79 -2.30 -16.39 -3.17
CA SER A 79 -3.56 -15.78 -2.81
C SER A 79 -3.95 -14.66 -3.75
N GLN A 80 -2.98 -13.84 -4.19
CA GLN A 80 -3.24 -12.64 -4.98
C GLN A 80 -1.97 -12.11 -5.67
N HIS A 81 -2.12 -11.63 -6.90
CA HIS A 81 -1.16 -10.76 -7.59
C HIS A 81 -1.42 -9.31 -7.19
N LYS A 82 -0.44 -8.67 -6.56
CA LYS A 82 -0.60 -7.29 -6.07
C LYS A 82 0.30 -6.34 -6.85
N ALA A 83 -0.30 -5.37 -7.53
CA ALA A 83 0.40 -4.24 -8.13
C ALA A 83 0.14 -2.99 -7.30
N ARG A 84 1.12 -2.08 -7.24
CA ARG A 84 0.98 -0.76 -6.60
C ARG A 84 1.70 0.29 -7.43
N LEU A 85 1.06 1.43 -7.62
CA LEU A 85 1.71 2.61 -8.20
C LEU A 85 2.23 3.49 -7.06
N VAL A 86 3.53 3.74 -7.03
CA VAL A 86 4.18 4.45 -5.92
C VAL A 86 5.04 5.59 -6.44
N ALA A 87 4.88 6.77 -5.85
CA ALA A 87 5.77 7.90 -6.10
C ALA A 87 7.18 7.62 -5.54
N ARG A 88 8.22 8.03 -6.26
CA ARG A 88 9.62 7.95 -5.79
C ARG A 88 9.90 9.04 -4.76
N GLY A 89 9.33 8.90 -3.56
CA GLY A 89 9.39 9.89 -2.49
C GLY A 89 10.82 10.27 -2.05
N PHE A 90 11.81 9.42 -2.30
CA PHE A 90 13.22 9.75 -2.04
C PHE A 90 13.75 10.93 -2.89
N SER A 91 13.04 11.29 -3.96
CA SER A 91 13.34 12.46 -4.80
C SER A 91 12.71 13.76 -4.28
N GLN A 92 11.95 13.72 -3.18
CA GLN A 92 11.32 14.88 -2.57
C GLN A 92 12.32 15.75 -1.83
N GLN A 93 12.09 17.07 -1.86
CA GLN A 93 12.89 18.06 -1.14
C GLN A 93 12.09 18.67 0.02
N GLU A 94 12.66 18.63 1.22
CA GLU A 94 12.12 19.32 2.39
C GLU A 94 12.03 20.84 2.12
N GLY A 95 10.92 21.45 2.54
CA GLY A 95 10.64 22.88 2.32
C GLY A 95 10.11 23.21 0.91
N LEU A 96 10.10 22.25 -0.01
CA LEU A 96 9.50 22.40 -1.35
C LEU A 96 8.34 21.43 -1.57
N ASP A 97 8.58 20.13 -1.36
CA ASP A 97 7.61 19.06 -1.63
C ASP A 97 6.90 18.58 -0.36
N TYR A 98 7.47 18.84 0.82
CA TYR A 98 6.85 18.58 2.11
C TYR A 98 7.44 19.49 3.19
N THR A 99 6.62 19.79 4.21
CA THR A 99 7.04 20.56 5.39
C THR A 99 7.23 19.69 6.64
N GLU A 100 6.54 18.55 6.71
CA GLU A 100 6.64 17.60 7.81
C GLU A 100 6.62 16.16 7.27
N THR A 101 7.29 15.24 7.96
CA THR A 101 7.28 13.80 7.64
C THR A 101 6.27 13.01 8.49
N PHE A 102 5.34 13.70 9.16
CA PHE A 102 4.43 13.07 10.11
C PHE A 102 3.47 12.10 9.42
N SER A 103 3.63 10.81 9.72
CA SER A 103 2.64 9.80 9.39
C SER A 103 1.58 9.75 10.50
N LEU A 104 0.29 9.72 10.13
CA LEU A 104 -0.84 9.57 11.06
C LEU A 104 -0.91 8.14 11.62
N VAL A 105 0.15 7.71 12.32
CA VAL A 105 0.20 6.39 12.96
C VAL A 105 -0.15 6.55 14.43
N ILE A 106 -1.23 5.91 14.85
CA ILE A 106 -1.60 5.84 16.27
C ILE A 106 -0.47 5.14 17.03
N LYS A 107 -0.01 5.76 18.13
CA LYS A 107 1.02 5.16 18.99
C LYS A 107 0.51 3.83 19.56
N PRO A 108 1.34 2.76 19.58
CA PRO A 108 0.94 1.47 20.15
C PRO A 108 0.42 1.55 21.59
N VAL A 109 0.91 2.51 22.38
CA VAL A 109 0.45 2.79 23.75
C VAL A 109 -1.04 3.17 23.77
N THR A 110 -1.49 4.04 22.86
CA THR A 110 -2.90 4.44 22.75
C THR A 110 -3.79 3.24 22.43
N ILE A 111 -3.36 2.37 21.50
CA ILE A 111 -4.09 1.14 21.16
C ILE A 111 -4.22 0.25 22.40
N ARG A 112 -3.13 0.05 23.15
CA ARG A 112 -3.15 -0.75 24.38
C ARG A 112 -4.10 -0.19 25.42
N ILE A 113 -4.10 1.13 25.63
CA ILE A 113 -5.00 1.79 26.60
C ILE A 113 -6.46 1.54 26.21
N ILE A 114 -6.84 1.77 24.95
CA ILE A 114 -8.22 1.55 24.49
C ILE A 114 -8.64 0.09 24.67
N LEU A 115 -7.77 -0.86 24.32
CA LEU A 115 -8.02 -2.29 24.50
C LEU A 115 -8.16 -2.66 25.99
N SER A 116 -7.31 -2.11 26.86
CA SER A 116 -7.41 -2.32 28.30
C SER A 116 -8.74 -1.80 28.86
N ILE A 117 -9.18 -0.61 28.45
CA ILE A 117 -10.48 -0.07 28.87
C ILE A 117 -11.62 -0.98 28.41
N ALA A 118 -11.64 -1.36 27.13
CA ALA A 118 -12.66 -2.24 26.58
C ALA A 118 -12.72 -3.58 27.32
N LEU A 119 -11.58 -4.18 27.65
CA LEU A 119 -11.50 -5.40 28.46
C LEU A 119 -12.05 -5.20 29.88
N THR A 120 -11.64 -4.13 30.58
CA THR A 120 -12.10 -3.86 31.95
C THR A 120 -13.60 -3.57 32.03
N LYS A 121 -14.19 -3.03 30.96
CA LYS A 121 -15.62 -2.71 30.87
C LYS A 121 -16.46 -3.79 30.20
N GLY A 122 -15.85 -4.89 29.76
CA GLY A 122 -16.53 -5.97 29.05
C GLY A 122 -17.12 -5.55 27.70
N TRP A 123 -16.53 -4.55 27.04
CA TRP A 123 -17.03 -4.04 25.76
C TRP A 123 -16.65 -4.97 24.60
N PRO A 124 -17.58 -5.24 23.68
CA PRO A 124 -17.27 -6.01 22.48
C PRO A 124 -16.34 -5.21 21.55
N ILE A 125 -15.26 -5.83 21.11
CA ILE A 125 -14.32 -5.25 20.15
C ILE A 125 -14.56 -5.90 18.78
N ARG A 126 -14.68 -5.06 17.74
CA ARG A 126 -14.71 -5.50 16.34
C ARG A 126 -13.53 -4.89 15.60
N GLN A 127 -12.83 -5.71 14.83
CA GLN A 127 -11.75 -5.24 13.95
C GLN A 127 -12.28 -5.16 12.52
N ILE A 128 -12.04 -4.01 11.88
CA ILE A 128 -12.35 -3.79 10.47
C ILE A 128 -11.01 -3.53 9.78
N ASP A 129 -10.69 -4.33 8.77
CA ASP A 129 -9.57 -4.07 7.87
C ASP A 129 -10.14 -3.43 6.61
N VAL A 130 -9.73 -2.19 6.33
CA VAL A 130 -10.23 -1.41 5.20
C VAL A 130 -9.30 -1.61 4.02
N ASN A 131 -9.83 -2.12 2.92
CA ASN A 131 -9.09 -2.21 1.67
C ASN A 131 -8.72 -0.81 1.18
N ASN A 132 -7.46 -0.63 0.79
CA ASN A 132 -6.92 0.66 0.31
C ASN A 132 -6.99 1.79 1.35
N ALA A 133 -6.73 1.47 2.62
CA ALA A 133 -6.55 2.44 3.71
C ALA A 133 -5.27 3.29 3.54
N PHE A 134 -5.11 3.96 2.40
CA PHE A 134 -4.39 5.23 2.40
C PHE A 134 -5.06 6.09 3.46
N LEU A 135 -4.25 6.75 4.28
CA LEU A 135 -4.76 7.71 5.25
C LEU A 135 -5.63 8.68 4.44
N ASN A 136 -6.95 8.73 4.70
CA ASN A 136 -7.88 9.69 4.08
C ASN A 136 -7.57 11.13 4.56
N GLY A 137 -6.29 11.47 4.67
CA GLY A 137 -5.79 12.78 5.01
C GLY A 137 -5.64 13.58 3.74
N THR A 138 -6.07 14.83 3.81
CA THR A 138 -5.80 15.81 2.76
C THR A 138 -4.32 16.17 2.80
N LEU A 139 -3.65 16.05 1.65
CA LEU A 139 -2.31 16.59 1.49
C LEU A 139 -2.41 18.11 1.30
N LYS A 140 -1.59 18.88 2.02
CA LYS A 140 -1.60 20.35 1.90
C LYS A 140 -0.75 20.83 0.72
N GLU A 141 0.30 20.09 0.41
CA GLU A 141 1.27 20.39 -0.63
C GLU A 141 0.88 19.78 -1.99
N ASP A 142 1.06 20.54 -3.06
CA ASP A 142 0.88 20.03 -4.43
C ASP A 142 2.09 19.20 -4.84
N ILE A 143 1.87 17.90 -5.08
CA ILE A 143 2.89 16.98 -5.58
C ILE A 143 2.57 16.59 -7.02
N TYR A 144 3.53 16.84 -7.92
CA TYR A 144 3.43 16.44 -9.31
C TYR A 144 4.16 15.12 -9.53
N ILE A 145 3.51 14.17 -10.20
CA ILE A 145 4.05 12.85 -10.48
C ILE A 145 4.03 12.61 -11.98
N TYR A 146 5.08 11.99 -12.52
CA TYR A 146 5.09 11.49 -13.89
C TYR A 146 5.37 9.98 -13.90
N GLU A 147 4.76 9.28 -14.85
CA GLU A 147 5.04 7.86 -15.04
C GLU A 147 6.45 7.69 -15.60
N THR A 148 7.32 7.01 -14.85
CA THR A 148 8.64 6.65 -15.35
C THR A 148 8.51 5.31 -16.08
N THR A 149 8.77 5.33 -17.39
CA THR A 149 8.84 4.17 -18.27
C THR A 149 9.85 3.12 -17.81
#